data_AF-A0A3L6SXW2-F1
#
_entry.id   AF-A0A3L6SXW2-F1
#
_cell.length_a   1.000
_cell.length_b   1.000
_cell.length_c   1.000
_cell.angle_alpha   90.00
_cell.angle_beta   90.00
_cell.angle_gamma   90.00
#
_symmetry.space_group_name_H-M   'P 1'
#
loop_
_entity.id
_entity.type
_entity.pdbx_description
1 polymer ?
#
loop_
_entity_poly.entity_id
_entity_poly.type
_entity_poly.pdbx_seq_one_letter_code
_entity_poly.pdbx_strand_id
1 'polypeptide(L)'
;MTPDRDANLISWWLAARKRLVKDARKFFDSLVALTAWRLWNERNARIFRAQSTQAAALADSISDGLREWMRAGLVSNLENE
;
A
#
# COMPACT_ATOMS: atom_id res chain seq x y z
N MET A 1 10.19 7.33 3.09
CA MET A 1 10.71 7.05 1.74
C MET A 1 9.55 7.24 0.78
N THR A 2 9.53 8.33 0.03
CA THR A 2 8.47 8.63 -0.95
C THR A 2 9.07 8.53 -2.34
N PRO A 3 8.35 7.96 -3.32
CA PRO A 3 8.82 8.01 -4.70
C PRO A 3 8.85 9.46 -5.19
N ASP A 4 9.80 9.76 -6.07
CA ASP A 4 9.72 10.98 -6.88
C ASP A 4 8.48 10.90 -7.79
N ARG A 5 7.95 12.04 -8.20
CA ARG A 5 6.72 12.18 -8.99
C ARG A 5 6.76 11.33 -10.27
N ASP A 6 7.93 11.24 -10.89
CA ASP A 6 8.13 10.54 -12.17
C ASP A 6 8.86 9.20 -12.01
N ALA A 7 9.03 8.72 -10.78
CA ALA A 7 9.69 7.45 -10.53
C ALA A 7 8.83 6.28 -11.01
N ASN A 8 9.46 5.32 -11.71
CA ASN A 8 8.84 4.04 -11.98
C ASN A 8 8.55 3.31 -10.66
N LEU A 9 7.29 2.92 -10.45
CA LEU A 9 6.83 2.28 -9.20
C LEU A 9 7.64 1.04 -8.84
N ILE A 10 7.95 0.17 -9.81
CA ILE A 10 8.66 -1.09 -9.57
C ILE A 10 10.12 -0.81 -9.21
N SER A 11 10.79 0.07 -9.94
CA SER A 11 12.17 0.46 -9.64
C SER A 11 12.28 1.08 -8.24
N TRP A 12 11.37 1.99 -7.89
CA TRP A 12 11.33 2.60 -6.56
C TRP A 12 11.03 1.57 -5.48
N TRP A 13 10.05 0.69 -5.69
CA TRP A 13 9.67 -0.35 -4.73
C TRP A 13 10.86 -1.24 -4.43
N LEU A 14 11.54 -1.78 -5.45
CA LEU A 14 12.71 -2.64 -5.26
C LEU A 14 13.86 -1.92 -4.53
N ALA A 15 14.10 -0.65 -4.84
CA ALA A 15 15.11 0.16 -4.16
C ALA A 15 14.74 0.42 -2.69
N ALA A 16 13.46 0.73 -2.41
CA ALA A 16 12.96 0.98 -1.07
C ALA A 16 13.00 -0.27 -0.20
N ARG A 17 12.58 -1.40 -0.76
CA ARG A 17 12.62 -2.71 -0.11
C ARG A 17 14.02 -3.12 0.34
N LYS A 18 15.06 -2.81 -0.46
CA LYS A 18 16.46 -3.12 -0.12
C LYS A 18 16.96 -2.38 1.13
N ARG A 19 16.36 -1.23 1.47
CA ARG A 19 16.73 -0.45 2.66
C ARG A 19 16.05 -0.95 3.94
N LEU A 20 15.12 -1.89 3.84
CA LEU A 20 14.41 -2.46 4.98
C LEU A 20 15.09 -3.74 5.47
N VAL A 21 15.04 -3.94 6.79
CA VAL A 21 15.37 -5.22 7.44
C VAL A 21 14.45 -6.33 6.92
N LYS A 22 14.92 -7.59 6.95
CA LYS A 22 14.21 -8.71 6.30
C LYS A 22 12.76 -8.85 6.76
N ASP A 23 12.50 -8.70 8.05
CA ASP A 23 11.17 -8.90 8.64
C ASP A 23 10.17 -7.81 8.23
N ALA A 24 10.66 -6.57 8.03
CA ALA A 24 9.82 -5.46 7.57
C ALA A 24 9.48 -5.52 6.07
N ARG A 25 10.22 -6.28 5.26
CA ARG A 25 10.02 -6.33 3.79
C ARG A 25 8.66 -6.89 3.43
N LYS A 26 8.21 -7.95 4.09
CA LYS A 26 6.90 -8.59 3.80
C LYS A 26 5.77 -7.58 4.00
N PHE A 27 5.76 -6.90 5.14
CA PHE A 27 4.77 -5.88 5.44
C PHE A 27 4.79 -4.75 4.40
N PHE A 28 5.98 -4.23 4.10
CA PHE A 28 6.15 -3.17 3.10
C PHE A 28 5.67 -3.59 1.71
N ASP A 29 6.02 -4.80 1.27
CA ASP A 29 5.59 -5.34 -0.02
C ASP A 29 4.05 -5.47 -0.07
N SER A 30 3.43 -5.94 1.01
CA SER A 30 1.97 -6.02 1.14
C SER A 30 1.29 -4.64 1.12
N LEU A 31 1.89 -3.64 1.79
CA LEU A 31 1.39 -2.27 1.81
C LEU A 31 1.40 -1.64 0.40
N VAL A 32 2.53 -1.77 -0.31
CA VAL A 32 2.67 -1.23 -1.66
C VAL A 32 1.69 -1.93 -2.62
N ALA A 33 1.57 -3.25 -2.54
CA ALA A 33 0.63 -4.02 -3.34
C ALA A 33 -0.83 -3.64 -3.07
N LEU A 34 -1.24 -3.53 -1.79
CA LEU A 34 -2.59 -3.11 -1.41
C LEU A 34 -2.92 -1.71 -1.94
N THR A 35 -1.97 -0.78 -1.82
CA THR A 35 -2.11 0.59 -2.31
C THR A 35 -2.31 0.61 -3.83
N ALA A 36 -1.46 -0.10 -4.57
CA ALA A 36 -1.57 -0.22 -6.03
C ALA A 36 -2.90 -0.85 -6.45
N TRP A 37 -3.33 -1.90 -5.74
CA TRP A 37 -4.61 -2.57 -5.97
C TRP A 37 -5.82 -1.65 -5.74
N ARG A 38 -5.82 -0.86 -4.65
CA ARG A 38 -6.89 0.10 -4.36
C ARG A 38 -6.95 1.21 -5.41
N LEU A 39 -5.80 1.74 -5.85
CA LEU A 39 -5.74 2.72 -6.93
C LEU A 39 -6.25 2.16 -8.26
N TRP A 40 -5.89 0.91 -8.58
CA TRP A 40 -6.41 0.23 -9.77
C TRP A 40 -7.94 0.10 -9.73
N ASN A 41 -8.50 -0.34 -8.60
CA ASN A 41 -9.94 -0.46 -8.43
C ASN A 41 -10.66 0.89 -8.50
N GLU A 42 -10.13 1.94 -7.88
CA GLU A 42 -10.68 3.30 -7.97
C GLU A 42 -10.70 3.78 -9.43
N ARG A 43 -9.62 3.57 -10.18
CA ARG A 43 -9.57 3.92 -11.60
C ARG A 43 -10.61 3.14 -12.43
N ASN A 44 -10.79 1.86 -12.13
CA ASN A 44 -11.83 1.05 -12.79
C ASN A 44 -13.24 1.52 -12.43
N ALA A 45 -13.49 1.89 -11.16
CA ALA A 45 -14.79 2.43 -10.74
C ALA A 45 -15.12 3.74 -11.47
N ARG A 46 -14.13 4.62 -11.65
CA ARG A 46 -14.30 5.87 -12.40
C ARG A 46 -14.67 5.63 -13.86
N ILE A 47 -13.98 4.69 -14.50
CA ILE A 47 -14.16 4.40 -15.94
C ILE A 47 -15.45 3.62 -16.20
N PHE A 48 -15.71 2.56 -15.44
CA PHE A 48 -16.78 1.61 -15.74
C PHE A 48 -18.08 1.89 -14.98
N ARG A 49 -18.03 2.65 -13.88
CA ARG A 49 -19.20 2.91 -13.01
C ARG A 49 -19.48 4.40 -12.81
N ALA A 50 -18.67 5.29 -13.38
CA ALA A 50 -18.74 6.73 -13.14
C ALA A 50 -18.73 7.11 -11.65
N GLN A 51 -18.12 6.27 -10.81
CA GLN A 51 -18.00 6.47 -9.37
C GLN A 51 -16.60 6.95 -9.05
N SER A 52 -16.49 7.95 -8.17
CA SER A 52 -15.21 8.51 -7.74
C SER A 52 -15.21 8.72 -6.24
N THR A 53 -14.15 8.25 -5.60
CA THR A 53 -13.85 8.48 -4.19
C THR A 53 -12.87 9.63 -4.05
N GLN A 54 -13.04 10.46 -3.01
CA GLN A 54 -12.05 11.47 -2.68
C GLN A 54 -10.72 10.82 -2.28
N ALA A 55 -9.59 11.42 -2.65
CA ALA A 55 -8.26 10.86 -2.37
C ALA A 55 -8.03 10.61 -0.87
N ALA A 56 -8.55 11.48 0.00
CA ALA A 56 -8.48 11.30 1.45
C ALA A 56 -9.23 10.04 1.91
N ALA A 57 -10.50 9.89 1.50
CA ALA A 57 -11.29 8.71 1.82
C ALA A 57 -10.68 7.40 1.25
N LEU A 58 -10.03 7.46 0.08
CA LEU A 58 -9.29 6.32 -0.45
C LEU A 58 -8.08 5.97 0.44
N ALA A 59 -7.33 6.97 0.90
CA ALA A 59 -6.21 6.77 1.83
C ALA A 59 -6.66 6.21 3.18
N ASP A 60 -7.80 6.66 3.70
CA ASP A 60 -8.41 6.11 4.92
C ASP A 60 -8.78 4.63 4.71
N SER A 61 -9.38 4.27 3.57
CA SER A 61 -9.74 2.89 3.27
C SER A 61 -8.53 1.95 3.14
N ILE A 62 -7.39 2.47 2.66
CA ILE A 62 -6.12 1.72 2.62
C ILE A 62 -5.61 1.51 4.05
N SER A 63 -5.65 2.57 4.87
CA SER A 63 -5.24 2.53 6.28
C SER A 63 -6.06 1.54 7.09
N ASP A 64 -7.37 1.50 6.88
CA ASP A 64 -8.27 0.57 7.55
C ASP A 64 -8.03 -0.88 7.12
N GLY A 65 -7.79 -1.12 5.83
CA GLY A 65 -7.41 -2.46 5.34
C GLY A 65 -6.12 -2.97 5.98
N LEU A 66 -5.14 -2.10 6.23
CA LEU A 66 -3.92 -2.48 6.95
C LEU A 66 -4.19 -2.81 8.41
N ARG A 67 -5.03 -2.01 9.08
CA ARG A 67 -5.43 -2.26 10.48
C ARG A 67 -6.15 -3.60 10.62
N GLU A 68 -6.99 -3.96 9.67
CA GLU A 68 -7.63 -5.27 9.63
C GLU A 68 -6.60 -6.40 9.48
N TRP A 69 -5.60 -6.24 8.62
CA TRP A 69 -4.56 -7.26 8.43
C TRP A 69 -3.64 -7.41 9.65
N MET A 70 -3.35 -6.32 10.35
CA MET A 70 -2.64 -6.36 11.63
C MET A 70 -3.45 -7.10 12.69
N ARG A 71 -4.75 -6.78 12.83
CA ARG A 71 -5.66 -7.49 13.75
C ARG A 71 -5.77 -8.98 13.45
N ALA A 72 -5.74 -9.36 12.16
CA ALA A 72 -5.79 -10.74 11.73
C ALA A 72 -4.45 -11.49 11.86
N GLY A 73 -3.38 -10.84 12.34
CA GLY A 73 -2.05 -11.44 12.52
C GLY A 73 -1.31 -11.75 11.21
N LEU A 74 -1.79 -11.27 10.06
CA LEU A 74 -1.09 -11.42 8.77
C LEU A 74 0.18 -10.56 8.69
N VAL A 75 0.22 -9.50 9.50
CA VAL A 75 1.36 -8.63 9.72
C VAL A 75 1.66 -8.67 11.22
N SER A 76 2.62 -9.50 11.63
CA SER A 76 3.04 -9.61 13.02
C SER A 76 3.77 -8.34 13.49
N ASN A 77 3.46 -7.89 14.72
CA ASN A 77 4.01 -6.71 15.40
C ASN A 77 5.51 -6.52 15.15
N LEU A 78 5.88 -5.45 14.46
CA LEU A 78 7.25 -4.93 14.38
C LEU A 78 7.67 -4.19 15.68
N GLU A 79 6.97 -4.42 16.80
CA GLU A 79 7.15 -3.67 18.05
C GLU A 79 7.91 -4.44 19.14
N ASN A 80 8.42 -5.65 18.88
CA ASN A 80 9.27 -6.35 19.85
C ASN A 80 10.50 -6.95 19.17
N GLU A 81 11.56 -6.14 19.03
CA GLU A 81 12.96 -6.54 19.20
C GLU A 81 13.82 -5.31 19.50
#